data_AF-A0A1B8P0C9-F1
#
_entry.id   AF-A0A1B8P0C9-F1
#
_cell.length_a   1.000
_cell.length_b   1.000
_cell.length_c   1.000
_cell.angle_alpha   90.00
_cell.angle_beta   90.00
_cell.angle_gamma   90.00
#
_symmetry.space_group_name_H-M   'P 1'
#
loop_
_entity.id
_entity.type
_entity.pdbx_description
1 polymer ?
#
loop_
_entity_poly.entity_id
_entity_poly.type
_entity_poly.pdbx_seq_one_letter_code
_entity_poly.pdbx_strand_id
1 'polypeptide(L)'
;MHAGGRGKAGGVKLVESPEEASAFAEQWLGKNLVTFQTDEKGQPVAKILVENCTDIADELYLGAVVDRGTQRVVFMASTEGGVEIEKVAEETPEKILKAEIDPLVGAQPYQARAGLQAGAVR
;
A
#
# COMPACT_ATOMS: atom_id res chain seq x y z
N MET A 1 -12.13 -2.05 -9.97
CA MET A 1 -12.20 -2.04 -8.51
C MET A 1 -11.10 -1.13 -7.96
N HIS A 2 -11.47 -0.24 -7.05
CA HIS A 2 -10.68 0.82 -6.42
C HIS A 2 -10.92 0.76 -4.91
N ALA A 3 -10.51 -0.34 -4.28
CA ALA A 3 -10.64 -0.56 -2.84
C ALA A 3 -9.44 -1.38 -2.31
N GLY A 4 -9.00 -1.08 -1.10
CA GLY A 4 -8.04 -1.87 -0.34
C GLY A 4 -8.65 -3.16 0.24
N GLY A 5 -7.84 -3.97 0.92
CA GLY A 5 -8.31 -5.20 1.58
C GLY A 5 -8.56 -6.41 0.66
N ARG A 6 -8.12 -6.33 -0.59
CA ARG A 6 -8.37 -7.33 -1.64
C ARG A 6 -7.85 -8.72 -1.28
N GLY A 7 -6.68 -8.81 -0.64
CA GLY A 7 -6.10 -10.09 -0.20
C GLY A 7 -6.96 -10.81 0.84
N LYS A 8 -7.42 -10.08 1.86
CA LYS A 8 -8.35 -10.60 2.89
C LYS A 8 -9.68 -11.06 2.29
N ALA A 9 -10.11 -10.45 1.18
CA ALA A 9 -11.33 -10.79 0.45
C ALA A 9 -11.16 -11.94 -0.57
N GLY A 10 -9.96 -12.53 -0.69
CA GLY A 10 -9.66 -13.59 -1.66
C GLY A 10 -9.43 -13.09 -3.10
N GLY A 11 -9.34 -11.78 -3.30
CA GLY A 11 -9.05 -11.13 -4.59
C GLY A 11 -7.57 -11.03 -4.93
N VAL A 12 -6.68 -11.68 -4.14
CA VAL A 12 -5.24 -11.83 -4.41
C VAL A 12 -4.87 -13.29 -4.10
N LYS A 13 -4.13 -13.95 -4.99
CA LYS A 13 -3.76 -15.36 -4.86
C LYS A 13 -2.40 -15.63 -5.51
N LEU A 14 -1.57 -16.43 -4.83
CA LEU A 14 -0.37 -17.05 -5.42
C LEU A 14 -0.80 -18.28 -6.23
N VAL A 15 -0.26 -18.39 -7.45
CA VAL A 15 -0.57 -19.46 -8.39
C VAL A 15 0.74 -20.04 -8.93
N GLU A 16 0.77 -21.35 -9.15
CA GLU A 16 1.98 -22.04 -9.60
C GLU A 16 1.92 -22.46 -11.08
N SER A 17 0.78 -22.23 -11.74
CA SER A 17 0.56 -22.63 -13.13
C SER A 17 -0.36 -21.68 -13.91
N PRO A 18 -0.26 -21.64 -15.26
CA PRO A 18 -1.20 -20.91 -16.11
C PRO A 18 -2.67 -21.36 -15.94
N GLU A 19 -2.89 -22.63 -15.63
CA GLU A 19 -4.22 -23.20 -15.39
C GLU A 19 -4.84 -22.63 -14.11
N GLU A 20 -4.07 -22.55 -13.02
CA GLU A 20 -4.51 -21.91 -11.78
C GLU A 20 -4.79 -20.42 -11.95
N ALA A 21 -3.95 -19.72 -12.71
CA ALA A 21 -4.17 -18.31 -13.05
C ALA A 21 -5.48 -18.11 -13.82
N SER A 22 -5.76 -19.00 -14.78
CA SER A 22 -6.99 -18.99 -15.58
C SER A 22 -8.22 -19.26 -14.72
N ALA A 23 -8.16 -20.26 -13.84
CA ALA A 23 -9.26 -20.57 -12.91
C ALA A 23 -9.55 -19.41 -11.94
N PHE A 24 -8.51 -18.74 -11.42
CA PHE A 24 -8.67 -17.55 -10.60
C PHE A 24 -9.30 -16.39 -11.40
N ALA A 25 -8.94 -16.25 -12.67
CA ALA A 25 -9.51 -15.23 -13.53
C ALA A 25 -11.00 -15.46 -13.82
N GLU A 26 -11.40 -16.69 -14.13
CA GLU A 26 -12.80 -17.08 -14.29
C GLU A 26 -13.62 -16.93 -12.99
N GLN A 27 -12.97 -17.15 -11.84
CA GLN A 27 -13.61 -16.94 -10.56
C GLN A 27 -14.01 -15.47 -10.36
N TRP A 28 -13.20 -14.50 -10.80
CA TRP A 28 -13.37 -13.10 -10.42
C TRP A 28 -13.84 -12.17 -11.54
N LEU A 29 -13.41 -12.36 -12.79
CA LEU A 29 -13.76 -11.47 -13.88
C LEU A 29 -15.29 -11.38 -14.06
N GLY A 30 -15.80 -10.14 -14.11
CA GLY A 30 -17.23 -9.86 -14.22
C GLY A 30 -18.03 -10.03 -12.92
N LYS A 31 -17.42 -10.50 -11.83
CA LYS A 31 -18.05 -10.57 -10.50
C LYS A 31 -17.68 -9.36 -9.65
N ASN A 32 -18.46 -9.13 -8.60
CA ASN A 32 -18.17 -8.10 -7.62
C ASN A 32 -17.32 -8.67 -6.49
N LEU A 33 -16.23 -7.99 -6.14
CA LEU A 33 -15.44 -8.26 -4.95
C LEU A 33 -15.90 -7.33 -3.82
N VAL A 34 -16.31 -7.92 -2.71
CA VAL A 34 -16.61 -7.20 -1.47
C VAL A 34 -15.35 -7.16 -0.61
N THR A 35 -14.93 -5.98 -0.18
CA THR A 35 -13.86 -5.79 0.79
C THR A 35 -14.38 -4.95 1.97
N PHE A 36 -13.59 -4.82 3.04
CA PHE A 36 -13.96 -3.95 4.16
C PHE A 36 -14.07 -2.47 3.78
N GLN A 37 -13.54 -2.07 2.61
CA GLN A 37 -13.60 -0.70 2.08
C GLN A 37 -14.70 -0.53 1.02
N THR A 38 -15.51 -1.55 0.74
CA THR A 38 -16.66 -1.46 -0.16
C THR A 38 -17.98 -1.56 0.63
N ASP A 39 -19.09 -1.25 -0.02
CA ASP A 39 -20.40 -1.62 0.50
C ASP A 39 -20.66 -3.13 0.33
N GLU A 40 -21.85 -3.59 0.76
CA GLU A 40 -22.29 -4.98 0.64
C GLU A 40 -22.41 -5.48 -0.81
N LYS A 41 -22.49 -4.56 -1.78
CA LYS A 41 -22.57 -4.90 -3.21
C LYS A 41 -21.20 -5.09 -3.83
N GLY A 42 -20.13 -4.61 -3.18
CA GLY A 42 -18.77 -4.73 -3.67
C GLY A 42 -18.51 -3.91 -4.92
N GLN A 43 -17.37 -4.18 -5.58
CA GLN A 43 -17.03 -3.53 -6.84
C GLN A 43 -16.69 -4.54 -7.94
N PRO A 44 -17.06 -4.27 -9.21
CA PRO A 44 -16.81 -5.18 -10.30
C PRO A 44 -15.31 -5.34 -10.58
N VAL A 45 -14.89 -6.59 -10.76
CA VAL A 45 -13.55 -6.96 -11.20
C VAL A 45 -13.55 -7.03 -12.73
N ALA A 46 -13.11 -5.94 -13.37
CA ALA A 46 -13.03 -5.86 -14.83
C ALA A 46 -11.66 -6.28 -15.40
N LYS A 47 -10.63 -6.33 -14.55
CA LYS A 47 -9.24 -6.65 -14.92
C LYS A 47 -8.56 -7.35 -13.76
N ILE A 48 -7.61 -8.21 -14.07
CA ILE A 48 -6.73 -8.89 -13.11
C ILE A 48 -5.29 -8.57 -13.51
N LEU A 49 -4.49 -8.20 -12.51
CA LEU A 49 -3.04 -8.04 -12.66
C LEU A 49 -2.39 -9.40 -12.41
N VAL A 50 -1.51 -9.80 -13.32
CA VAL A 50 -0.65 -10.98 -13.17
C VAL A 50 0.78 -10.49 -13.18
N GLU A 51 1.53 -10.85 -12.15
CA GLU A 51 2.92 -10.43 -11.96
C GLU A 51 3.74 -11.58 -11.39
N ASN A 52 5.06 -11.48 -11.50
CA ASN A 52 5.97 -12.44 -10.90
C ASN A 52 5.92 -12.33 -9.37
N CYS A 53 6.01 -13.47 -8.69
CA CYS A 53 6.21 -13.47 -7.25
C CYS A 53 7.56 -12.83 -6.91
N THR A 54 7.61 -12.12 -5.79
CA THR A 54 8.83 -11.51 -5.26
C THR A 54 9.19 -12.21 -3.96
N ASP A 55 10.46 -12.56 -3.79
CA ASP A 55 10.99 -12.99 -2.49
C ASP A 55 11.14 -11.75 -1.60
N ILE A 56 10.18 -11.57 -0.70
CA ILE A 56 10.09 -10.39 0.15
C ILE A 56 11.02 -10.59 1.36
N ALA A 57 12.12 -9.82 1.40
CA ALA A 57 12.99 -9.78 2.58
C ALA A 57 12.38 -8.90 3.69
N ASP A 58 11.92 -7.70 3.31
CA ASP A 58 11.32 -6.72 4.21
C ASP A 58 10.14 -6.03 3.52
N GLU A 59 9.09 -5.73 4.28
CA GLU A 59 7.98 -4.90 3.83
C GLU A 59 8.09 -3.51 4.45
N LEU A 60 8.10 -2.48 3.61
CA LEU A 60 8.17 -1.08 4.04
C LEU A 60 6.90 -0.34 3.63
N TYR A 61 6.54 0.68 4.40
CA TYR A 61 5.50 1.64 4.01
C TYR A 61 6.13 2.91 3.45
N LEU A 62 5.60 3.40 2.33
CA LEU A 62 5.88 4.72 1.79
C LEU A 62 4.58 5.32 1.24
N GLY A 63 4.24 6.52 1.68
CA GLY A 63 3.07 7.26 1.23
C GLY A 63 3.32 8.76 1.21
N ALA A 64 2.46 9.50 0.50
CA ALA A 64 2.49 10.95 0.52
C ALA A 64 1.06 11.51 0.49
N VAL A 65 0.84 12.57 1.25
CA VAL A 65 -0.46 13.26 1.31
C VAL A 65 -0.24 14.77 1.26
N VAL A 66 -1.28 15.51 0.92
CA VAL A 66 -1.33 16.95 1.21
C VAL A 66 -1.82 17.09 2.65
N ASP A 67 -0.91 17.40 3.56
CA ASP A 67 -1.26 17.68 4.95
C ASP A 67 -1.92 19.06 5.03
N ARG A 68 -3.17 19.08 5.50
CA ARG A 68 -3.97 20.29 5.60
C ARG A 68 -3.51 21.21 6.74
N GLY A 69 -2.86 20.68 7.77
CA GLY A 69 -2.36 21.46 8.89
C GLY A 69 -1.17 22.32 8.49
N THR A 70 -0.22 21.72 7.76
CA THR A 70 0.98 22.41 7.27
C THR A 70 0.78 23.04 5.89
N GLN A 71 -0.25 22.63 5.14
CA GLN A 71 -0.48 23.00 3.74
C GLN A 71 0.73 22.65 2.87
N ARG A 72 1.29 21.46 3.12
CA ARG A 72 2.46 20.93 2.40
C ARG A 72 2.19 19.51 1.93
N VAL A 73 2.93 19.09 0.91
CA VAL A 73 3.07 17.67 0.63
C VAL A 73 3.95 17.08 1.72
N VAL A 74 3.49 16.01 2.36
CA VAL A 74 4.22 15.31 3.42
C VAL A 74 4.37 13.87 3.01
N PHE A 75 5.63 13.41 2.90
CA PHE A 75 5.96 12.00 2.77
C PHE A 75 5.96 11.34 4.14
N MET A 76 5.48 10.10 4.19
CA MET A 76 5.47 9.23 5.36
C MET A 76 6.16 7.92 5.00
N ALA A 77 7.08 7.47 5.85
CA ALA A 77 7.77 6.19 5.70
C ALA A 77 7.76 5.42 7.02
N SER A 78 7.71 4.09 6.96
CA SER A 78 7.76 3.23 8.15
C SER A 78 8.33 1.86 7.80
N THR A 79 8.97 1.21 8.77
CA THR A 79 9.39 -0.21 8.71
C THR A 79 8.20 -1.16 8.87
N GLU A 80 7.03 -0.67 9.22
CA GLU A 80 5.80 -1.44 9.36
C GLU A 80 5.04 -1.49 8.01
N GLY A 81 5.66 -2.10 6.99
CA GLY A 81 4.97 -2.40 5.73
C GLY A 81 3.93 -3.52 5.87
N GLY A 82 3.02 -3.63 4.91
CA GLY A 82 1.98 -4.67 4.89
C GLY A 82 0.84 -4.52 5.92
N VAL A 83 0.96 -3.58 6.84
CA VAL A 83 -0.05 -3.26 7.86
C VAL A 83 -0.82 -1.99 7.49
N GLU A 84 -2.04 -1.85 7.99
CA GLU A 84 -2.83 -0.61 7.86
C GLU A 84 -2.11 0.53 8.58
N ILE A 85 -1.69 1.55 7.82
CA ILE A 85 -0.85 2.63 8.35
C ILE A 85 -1.58 3.47 9.41
N GLU A 86 -2.91 3.55 9.33
CA GLU A 86 -3.75 4.21 10.30
C GLU A 86 -3.60 3.58 11.69
N LYS A 87 -3.49 2.25 11.76
CA LYS A 87 -3.23 1.52 13.00
C LYS A 87 -1.85 1.82 13.57
N VAL A 88 -0.82 1.87 12.71
CA VAL A 88 0.54 2.24 13.12
C VAL A 88 0.57 3.68 13.65
N ALA A 89 -0.18 4.59 13.04
CA ALA A 89 -0.27 5.98 13.48
C ALA A 89 -0.95 6.15 14.85
N GLU A 90 -1.86 5.24 15.20
CA GLU A 90 -2.56 5.24 16.50
C GLU A 90 -1.73 4.55 17.59
N GLU A 91 -1.19 3.36 17.32
CA GLU A 91 -0.55 2.51 18.32
C GLU A 91 0.94 2.81 18.52
N THR A 92 1.66 3.11 17.44
CA THR A 92 3.12 3.33 17.44
C THR A 92 3.51 4.49 16.51
N PRO A 93 3.02 5.72 16.76
CA PRO A 93 3.23 6.86 15.87
C PRO A 93 4.71 7.20 15.64
N GLU A 94 5.59 6.87 16.58
CA GLU A 94 7.04 7.07 16.49
C GLU A 94 7.71 6.26 15.38
N LYS A 95 7.05 5.20 14.88
CA LYS A 95 7.51 4.42 13.73
C LYS A 95 7.22 5.10 12.38
N ILE A 96 6.43 6.17 12.36
CA ILE A 96 6.11 6.92 11.15
C ILE A 96 7.04 8.12 11.02
N LEU A 97 7.99 8.00 10.12
CA LEU A 97 8.89 9.07 9.74
C LEU A 97 8.20 10.00 8.75
N LYS A 98 8.32 11.32 8.95
CA LYS A 98 7.70 12.33 8.10
C LYS A 98 8.73 13.25 7.45
N ALA A 99 8.51 13.60 6.19
CA ALA A 99 9.29 14.60 5.48
C ALA A 99 8.36 15.61 4.80
N GLU A 100 8.35 16.85 5.31
CA GLU A 100 7.59 17.95 4.71
C GLU A 100 8.33 18.53 3.51
N ILE A 101 7.62 18.70 2.40
CA ILE A 101 8.22 19.20 1.16
C ILE A 101 8.00 20.70 1.05
N ASP A 102 9.11 21.43 0.99
CA ASP A 102 9.09 22.86 0.70
C ASP A 102 8.64 23.08 -0.77
N PRO A 103 7.64 23.93 -1.02
CA PRO A 103 7.07 24.10 -2.36
C PRO A 103 7.99 24.86 -3.33
N LEU A 104 8.95 25.64 -2.83
CA LEU A 104 9.90 26.39 -3.65
C LEU A 104 11.00 25.48 -4.20
N VAL A 105 11.54 24.60 -3.34
CA VAL A 105 12.67 23.74 -3.72
C VAL A 105 12.25 22.30 -4.06
N GLY A 106 11.03 21.90 -3.74
CA GLY A 106 10.54 20.54 -3.97
C GLY A 106 11.24 19.50 -3.09
N ALA A 107 11.01 18.23 -3.39
CA ALA A 107 11.59 17.13 -2.62
C ALA A 107 13.11 17.04 -2.84
N GLN A 108 13.87 17.09 -1.76
CA GLN A 108 15.32 17.11 -1.79
C GLN A 108 15.92 15.75 -1.42
N PRO A 109 17.00 15.30 -2.08
CA PRO A 109 17.61 13.99 -1.79
C PRO A 109 18.03 13.77 -0.33
N TYR A 110 18.35 14.82 0.43
CA TYR A 110 18.70 14.68 1.84
C TYR A 110 17.50 14.23 2.70
N GLN A 111 16.27 14.59 2.31
CA GLN A 111 15.06 14.20 3.02
C GLN A 111 14.82 12.69 2.87
N ALA A 112 15.05 12.15 1.67
CA ALA A 112 14.98 10.72 1.42
C ALA A 112 16.06 9.95 2.20
N ARG A 113 17.30 10.46 2.23
CA ARG A 113 18.38 9.83 3.01
C ARG A 113 18.11 9.85 4.51
N ALA A 114 17.62 10.97 5.05
CA ALA A 114 17.27 11.08 6.46
C ALA A 114 16.12 10.13 6.85
N GLY A 115 15.08 10.06 6.02
CA GLY A 115 13.95 9.14 6.20
C GLY A 115 14.37 7.66 6.14
N LEU A 116 15.27 7.28 5.23
CA LEU A 116 15.82 5.91 5.20
C LEU A 116 16.75 5.61 6.38
N GLN A 117 17.54 6.57 6.84
CA GLN A 117 18.53 6.33 7.91
C GLN A 117 17.89 6.16 9.29
N ALA A 118 16.75 6.79 9.57
CA ALA A 118 16.07 6.62 10.85
C ALA A 118 15.35 5.26 10.99
N GLY A 119 15.01 4.59 9.88
CA GLY A 119 14.43 3.24 9.86
C GLY A 119 15.45 2.11 9.73
N ALA A 120 16.63 2.37 9.16
CA ALA A 120 17.68 1.37 8.91
C ALA A 120 18.71 1.22 10.04
N VAL A 121 18.57 1.98 11.14
CA VAL A 121 19.47 1.90 12.31
C VAL A 121 18.68 1.49 13.55
N ARG A 122 18.31 0.20 13.60
CA ARG A 122 18.23 -0.58 14.84
C ARG A 122 18.59 -2.03 14.56
#